data_AF-A0A966YKQ1-F1
#
_entry.id   AF-A0A966YKQ1-F1
#
_cell.length_a   1.000
_cell.length_b   1.000
_cell.length_c   1.000
_cell.angle_alpha   90.00
_cell.angle_beta   90.00
_cell.angle_gamma   90.00
#
_symmetry.space_group_name_H-M   'P 1'
#
loop_
_entity.id
_entity.type
_entity.pdbx_description
1 polymer ?
#
loop_
_entity_poly.entity_id
_entity_poly.type
_entity_poly.pdbx_seq_one_letter_code
_entity_poly.pdbx_strand_id
1 'polypeptide(L)'
;MRCRVGFHVRGRAAGRLAACLILVASAVPTGLALAAEPARPNVVLILSDDQHWRDYAFLGHQQLRTPALDRLAAESLVFTRGYVPSSLCCPSLASLITGHYPHEHLITGNDPPEQPG
;
A
#
# COMPACT_ATOMS: atom_id res chain seq x y z
N MET A 1 1.69 18.73 -4.31
CA MET A 1 2.97 18.35 -3.68
C MET A 1 3.57 17.23 -4.51
N ARG A 2 4.82 17.38 -4.97
CA ARG A 2 5.45 16.46 -5.93
C ARG A 2 6.06 15.26 -5.19
N CYS A 3 5.48 14.08 -5.35
CA CYS A 3 6.16 12.83 -5.02
C CYS A 3 7.36 12.70 -5.98
N ARG A 4 8.58 12.83 -5.43
CA ARG A 4 9.83 12.80 -6.21
C ARG A 4 10.40 11.38 -6.11
N VAL A 5 9.87 10.46 -6.92
CA VAL A 5 10.53 9.18 -7.18
C VAL A 5 11.72 9.48 -8.10
N GLY A 6 12.89 9.63 -7.51
CA GLY A 6 14.13 9.87 -8.22
C GLY A 6 14.72 8.58 -8.77
N PHE A 7 14.42 8.25 -10.03
CA PHE A 7 15.32 7.46 -10.86
C PHE A 7 16.02 8.40 -11.84
N HIS A 8 17.26 8.77 -11.51
CA HIS A 8 18.12 9.55 -12.39
C HIS A 8 18.97 8.60 -13.21
N VAL A 9 18.51 8.22 -14.41
CA VAL A 9 19.37 7.59 -15.43
C VAL A 9 19.48 8.58 -16.59
N ARG A 10 20.54 9.38 -16.58
CA ARG A 10 20.94 10.20 -17.73
C ARG A 10 21.82 9.35 -18.64
N GLY A 11 21.23 8.73 -19.65
CA GLY A 11 21.98 8.17 -20.77
C GLY A 11 22.50 9.28 -21.68
N ARG A 12 23.81 9.54 -21.67
CA ARG A 12 24.50 10.31 -22.72
C ARG A 12 25.15 9.32 -23.69
N ALA A 13 24.76 9.40 -24.95
CA ALA A 13 25.50 8.82 -26.05
C ALA A 13 26.77 9.65 -26.29
N ALA A 14 27.93 8.99 -26.45
CA ALA A 14 28.99 9.35 -27.40
C ALA A 14 30.25 8.48 -27.18
N GLY A 15 30.87 8.07 -28.28
CA GLY A 15 32.32 8.01 -28.37
C GLY A 15 32.98 6.64 -28.20
N ARG A 16 33.35 6.05 -29.34
CA ARG A 16 34.42 5.05 -29.47
C ARG A 16 35.77 5.65 -29.03
N LEU A 17 36.64 4.85 -28.42
CA LEU A 17 38.13 4.83 -28.45
C LEU A 17 38.60 4.01 -27.24
N ALA A 18 38.95 2.73 -27.42
CA ALA A 18 40.32 2.26 -27.67
C ALA A 18 41.24 2.38 -26.45
N ALA A 19 41.52 1.20 -25.86
CA ALA A 19 42.76 0.76 -25.21
C ALA A 19 43.54 1.74 -24.31
N CYS A 20 43.64 1.43 -23.02
CA CYS A 20 44.94 1.13 -22.42
C CYS A 20 44.79 0.47 -21.04
N LEU A 21 45.48 -0.64 -20.88
CA LEU A 21 45.63 -1.47 -19.70
C LEU A 21 46.67 -0.82 -18.77
N ILE A 22 46.27 -0.31 -17.60
CA ILE A 22 47.20 -0.15 -16.46
C ILE A 22 46.47 -0.60 -15.19
N LEU A 23 46.86 -1.79 -14.73
CA LEU A 23 46.63 -2.31 -13.38
C LEU A 23 47.25 -1.34 -12.37
N VAL A 24 46.43 -0.70 -11.55
CA VAL A 24 46.85 -0.22 -10.23
C VAL A 24 45.93 -0.87 -9.21
N ALA A 25 46.40 -1.99 -8.66
CA ALA A 25 45.78 -2.68 -7.56
C ALA A 25 45.95 -1.83 -6.29
N SER A 26 45.04 -0.89 -6.05
CA SER A 26 44.86 -0.30 -4.73
C SER A 26 43.98 -1.25 -3.92
N ALA A 27 44.56 -1.89 -2.91
CA ALA A 27 43.85 -2.65 -1.89
C ALA A 27 43.01 -1.69 -1.05
N VAL A 28 41.83 -1.30 -1.55
CA VAL A 28 40.78 -0.72 -0.74
C VAL A 28 40.28 -1.87 0.14
N PRO A 29 40.35 -1.78 1.48
CA PRO A 29 39.64 -2.72 2.32
C PRO A 29 38.15 -2.48 2.05
N THR A 30 37.58 -3.30 1.18
CA THR A 30 36.15 -3.40 0.96
C THR A 30 35.58 -3.97 2.25
N GLY A 31 35.38 -3.12 3.25
CA GLY A 31 34.61 -3.47 4.43
C GLY A 31 33.25 -3.94 3.93
N LEU A 32 32.98 -5.24 4.06
CA LEU A 32 31.62 -5.77 3.95
C LEU A 32 30.82 -5.09 5.06
N ALA A 33 30.21 -3.95 4.74
CA ALA A 33 29.15 -3.41 5.56
C ALA A 33 28.03 -4.44 5.48
N LEU A 34 27.84 -5.23 6.55
CA LEU A 34 26.61 -5.96 6.76
C LEU A 34 25.49 -4.91 6.70
N ALA A 35 24.75 -4.88 5.59
CA ALA A 35 23.56 -4.06 5.51
C ALA A 35 22.64 -4.52 6.63
N ALA A 36 22.35 -3.62 7.57
CA ALA A 36 21.36 -3.88 8.61
C ALA A 36 20.08 -4.33 7.93
N GLU A 37 19.51 -5.46 8.39
CA GLU A 37 18.28 -5.99 7.83
C GLU A 37 17.23 -4.88 7.91
N PRO A 38 16.59 -4.49 6.78
CA PRO A 38 15.65 -3.39 6.79
C PRO A 38 14.56 -3.70 7.81
N ALA A 39 14.36 -2.77 8.75
CA ALA A 39 13.38 -2.94 9.82
C ALA A 39 12.01 -3.25 9.20
N ARG A 40 11.39 -4.34 9.67
CA ARG A 40 10.05 -4.72 9.20
C ARG A 40 9.07 -3.59 9.55
N PRO A 41 8.33 -3.04 8.56
CA PRO A 41 7.40 -1.96 8.83
C PRO A 41 6.25 -2.45 9.70
N ASN A 42 5.72 -1.57 10.56
CA ASN A 42 4.46 -1.81 11.24
C ASN A 42 3.31 -1.54 10.28
N VAL A 43 2.27 -2.38 10.33
CA VAL A 43 1.04 -2.19 9.54
C VAL A 43 -0.09 -1.83 10.50
N VAL A 44 -0.73 -0.69 10.26
CA VAL A 44 -1.91 -0.22 11.00
C VAL A 44 -3.10 -0.22 10.06
N LEU A 45 -4.09 -1.08 10.33
CA LEU A 45 -5.34 -1.15 9.59
C LEU A 45 -6.43 -0.40 10.36
N ILE A 46 -6.97 0.66 9.76
CA ILE A 46 -8.09 1.44 10.30
C ILE A 46 -9.30 1.17 9.40
N LEU A 47 -10.41 0.74 9.99
CA LEU A 47 -11.65 0.41 9.30
C LEU A 47 -12.82 1.13 9.97
N SER A 48 -13.73 1.69 9.18
CA SER A 48 -15.03 2.22 9.65
C SER A 48 -16.14 1.31 9.16
N ASP A 49 -17.15 1.09 10.03
CA ASP A 49 -18.38 0.41 9.67
C ASP A 49 -19.38 1.39 9.06
N ASP A 50 -20.26 0.90 8.19
CA ASP A 50 -21.35 1.65 7.55
C ASP A 50 -20.98 3.01 6.91
N GLN A 51 -19.74 3.16 6.45
CA GLN A 51 -19.28 4.40 5.82
C GLN A 51 -19.44 4.35 4.29
N HIS A 52 -20.19 5.29 3.73
CA HIS A 52 -20.35 5.38 2.29
C HIS A 52 -19.11 6.04 1.65
N TRP A 53 -18.78 5.64 0.43
CA TRP A 53 -17.57 6.13 -0.25
C TRP A 53 -17.56 7.64 -0.50
N ARG A 54 -18.72 8.31 -0.47
CA ARG A 54 -18.82 9.77 -0.62
C ARG A 54 -18.74 10.52 0.72
N ASP A 55 -18.62 9.83 1.85
CA ASP A 55 -18.68 10.44 3.19
C ASP A 55 -17.33 11.03 3.63
N TYR A 56 -16.63 11.67 2.70
CA TYR A 56 -15.31 12.27 2.94
C TYR A 56 -15.18 13.60 2.22
N ALA A 57 -14.62 14.61 2.91
CA ALA A 57 -14.41 15.93 2.33
C ALA A 57 -13.42 15.87 1.16
N PHE A 58 -12.34 15.08 1.27
CA PHE A 58 -11.38 14.87 0.17
C PHE A 58 -11.98 14.18 -1.07
N LEU A 59 -13.15 13.55 -0.97
CA LEU A 59 -13.92 13.00 -2.11
C LEU A 59 -15.05 13.93 -2.60
N GLY A 60 -15.07 15.18 -2.13
CA GLY A 60 -15.96 16.24 -2.61
C GLY A 60 -17.26 16.39 -1.82
N HIS A 61 -17.36 15.81 -0.61
CA HIS A 61 -18.51 16.05 0.25
C HIS A 61 -18.55 17.52 0.72
N GLN A 62 -19.68 18.21 0.53
CA GLN A 62 -19.77 19.66 0.78
C GLN A 62 -19.91 20.05 2.26
N GLN A 63 -20.57 19.22 3.08
CA GLN A 63 -20.88 19.54 4.48
C GLN A 63 -19.97 18.83 5.51
N LEU A 64 -19.56 17.59 5.25
CA LEU A 64 -18.67 16.84 6.13
C LEU A 64 -17.29 17.48 6.21
N ARG A 65 -16.70 17.44 7.41
CA ARG A 65 -15.36 17.94 7.68
C ARG A 65 -14.54 16.78 8.24
N THR A 66 -13.53 16.34 7.50
CA THR A 66 -12.71 15.18 7.84
C THR A 66 -11.21 15.54 7.89
N PRO A 67 -10.79 16.58 8.63
CA PRO A 67 -9.46 17.19 8.47
C PRO A 67 -8.29 16.22 8.68
N ALA A 68 -8.43 15.25 9.58
CA ALA A 68 -7.40 14.22 9.81
C ALA A 68 -7.28 13.25 8.63
N LEU A 69 -8.42 12.83 8.06
CA LEU A 69 -8.45 11.95 6.89
C LEU A 69 -8.06 12.68 5.62
N ASP A 70 -8.42 13.97 5.49
CA ASP A 70 -8.04 14.81 4.35
C ASP A 70 -6.51 14.98 4.30
N ARG A 71 -5.88 15.21 5.46
CA ARG A 71 -4.42 15.22 5.58
C ARG A 71 -3.80 13.87 5.22
N LEU A 72 -4.35 12.78 5.76
CA LEU A 72 -3.86 11.44 5.47
C LEU A 72 -3.95 11.15 3.96
N ALA A 73 -5.07 11.48 3.32
CA ALA A 73 -5.29 11.31 1.88
C ALA A 73 -4.31 12.14 1.03
N ALA A 74 -3.99 13.37 1.44
CA ALA A 74 -3.03 14.22 0.74
C ALA A 74 -1.58 13.69 0.78
N GLU A 75 -1.24 12.92 1.81
CA GLU A 75 0.06 12.29 2.02
C GLU A 75 0.11 10.83 1.49
N SER A 76 -1.01 10.29 1.03
CA SER A 76 -1.18 8.88 0.67
C SER A 76 -1.60 8.65 -0.79
N LEU A 77 -1.58 7.38 -1.20
CA LEU A 77 -2.29 6.94 -2.41
C LEU A 77 -3.76 6.66 -2.06
N VAL A 78 -4.69 7.22 -2.84
CA VAL A 78 -6.13 7.03 -2.65
C VAL A 78 -6.70 6.13 -3.74
N PHE A 79 -7.37 5.05 -3.34
CA PHE A 79 -8.09 4.18 -4.26
C PHE A 79 -9.57 4.61 -4.33
N THR A 80 -9.96 5.28 -5.41
CA THR A 80 -11.35 5.77 -5.60
C THR A 80 -12.32 4.69 -6.10
N ARG A 81 -11.82 3.48 -6.34
CA ARG A 81 -12.57 2.34 -6.88
C ARG A 81 -12.27 1.07 -6.09
N GLY A 82 -12.56 1.11 -4.79
CA GLY A 82 -12.55 -0.07 -3.91
C GLY A 82 -13.97 -0.61 -3.75
N TYR A 83 -14.11 -1.94 -3.78
CA TYR A 83 -15.39 -2.63 -3.61
C TYR A 83 -15.27 -3.71 -2.56
N VAL A 84 -16.32 -3.88 -1.77
CA VAL A 84 -16.47 -5.02 -0.86
C VAL A 84 -17.12 -6.19 -1.59
N PRO A 85 -16.73 -7.44 -1.31
CA PRO A 85 -17.35 -8.61 -1.93
C PRO A 85 -18.77 -8.88 -1.42
N SER A 86 -19.13 -8.32 -0.26
CA SER A 86 -20.48 -8.34 0.30
C SER A 86 -20.75 -7.02 1.02
N SER A 87 -21.98 -6.49 0.90
CA SER A 87 -22.43 -5.26 1.58
C SER A 87 -22.97 -5.51 2.99
N LEU A 88 -22.56 -6.60 3.63
CA LEU A 88 -22.91 -6.98 4.99
C LEU A 88 -21.64 -7.06 5.86
N CYS A 89 -21.74 -6.65 7.12
CA CYS A 89 -20.59 -6.51 8.04
C CYS A 89 -19.79 -7.80 8.23
N CYS A 90 -20.43 -8.90 8.63
CA CYS A 90 -19.77 -10.18 8.90
C CYS A 90 -19.10 -10.79 7.67
N PRO A 91 -19.77 -10.96 6.51
CA PRO A 91 -19.12 -11.51 5.32
C PRO A 91 -18.04 -10.59 4.76
N SER A 92 -18.21 -9.26 4.80
CA SER A 92 -17.19 -8.31 4.35
C SER A 92 -15.92 -8.40 5.18
N LEU A 93 -16.05 -8.42 6.51
CA LEU A 93 -14.92 -8.54 7.43
C LEU A 93 -14.25 -9.92 7.32
N ALA A 94 -15.04 -10.98 7.15
CA ALA A 94 -14.51 -12.32 6.91
C ALA A 94 -13.66 -12.36 5.62
N SER A 95 -14.13 -11.76 4.53
CA SER A 95 -13.34 -11.67 3.29
C SER A 95 -12.07 -10.84 3.47
N LEU A 96 -12.12 -9.74 4.24
CA LEU A 96 -10.96 -8.90 4.53
C LEU A 96 -9.86 -9.65 5.31
N ILE A 97 -10.25 -10.46 6.30
CA ILE A 97 -9.32 -11.19 7.17
C ILE A 97 -8.77 -12.43 6.47
N THR A 98 -9.62 -13.18 5.75
CA THR A 98 -9.24 -14.46 5.14
C THR A 98 -8.65 -14.31 3.75
N GLY A 99 -8.93 -13.21 3.05
CA GLY A 99 -8.55 -13.04 1.64
C GLY A 99 -9.39 -13.88 0.66
N HIS A 100 -10.48 -14.50 1.14
CA HIS A 100 -11.38 -15.34 0.35
C HIS A 100 -12.73 -14.67 0.10
N TYR A 101 -13.42 -15.07 -0.96
CA TYR A 101 -14.78 -14.62 -1.24
C TYR A 101 -15.81 -15.27 -0.32
N PRO A 102 -17.01 -14.68 -0.14
CA PRO A 102 -18.07 -15.23 0.70
C PRO A 102 -18.48 -16.67 0.39
N HIS A 103 -18.42 -17.08 -0.88
CA HIS A 103 -18.73 -18.45 -1.28
C HIS A 103 -17.64 -19.47 -0.88
N GLU A 104 -16.43 -19.02 -0.58
CA GLU A 104 -15.32 -19.88 -0.15
C GLU A 104 -15.29 -20.01 1.39
N HIS A 105 -15.51 -18.91 2.13
CA HIS A 105 -15.47 -18.92 3.59
C HIS A 105 -16.83 -19.16 4.26
N LEU A 106 -17.92 -19.28 3.50
CA LEU A 106 -19.28 -19.68 3.91
C LEU A 106 -20.01 -18.76 4.92
N ILE A 107 -19.34 -17.75 5.46
CA ILE A 107 -19.99 -16.64 6.18
C ILE A 107 -20.71 -15.76 5.13
N THR A 108 -22.03 -15.91 4.99
CA THR A 108 -22.84 -15.20 3.98
C THR A 108 -23.86 -14.22 4.58
N GLY A 109 -24.03 -14.22 5.90
CA GLY A 109 -24.97 -13.37 6.63
C GLY A 109 -24.36 -12.83 7.92
N ASN A 110 -25.10 -11.92 8.58
CA ASN A 110 -24.73 -11.36 9.87
C ASN A 110 -25.30 -12.17 11.05
N ASP A 111 -26.37 -12.92 10.81
CA ASP A 111 -26.99 -13.73 11.84
C ASP A 111 -26.05 -14.87 12.26
N PRO A 112 -25.99 -15.18 13.56
CA PRO A 112 -25.28 -16.37 14.00
C PRO A 112 -25.90 -17.61 13.34
N PRO A 113 -25.11 -18.66 13.08
CA PRO A 113 -25.66 -19.92 12.57
C PRO A 113 -26.76 -20.39 13.52
N GLU A 114 -27.89 -20.84 12.96
CA GLU A 114 -28.95 -21.47 13.75
C GLU A 114 -28.34 -22.61 14.57
N GLN A 115 -28.59 -22.60 15.88
CA GLN A 115 -28.12 -23.67 16.73
C GLN A 115 -28.88 -24.95 16.38
N PRO A 116 -28.19 -26.09 16.20
CA PRO A 116 -28.87 -27.37 16.09
C PRO A 116 -29.71 -27.59 17.36
N GLY A 117 -31.00 -27.85 17.18
CA GLY A 117 -31.91 -28.25 18.26
C GLY A 117 -31.62 -29.63 18.81
#